data_AF-A0A7Z9VF15-F1
#
_entry.id   AF-A0A7Z9VF15-F1
#
_cell.length_a   1.000
_cell.length_b   1.000
_cell.length_c   1.000
_cell.angle_alpha   90.00
_cell.angle_beta   90.00
_cell.angle_gamma   90.00
#
_symmetry.space_group_name_H-M   'P 1'
#
loop_
_entity.id
_entity.type
_entity.pdbx_description
1 polymer ?
#
loop_
_entity_poly.entity_id
_entity_poly.type
_entity_poly.pdbx_seq_one_letter_code
_entity_poly.pdbx_strand_id
1 'polypeptide(L)'
;MLNWSRRSSISPATMGGARRRLWKRGRFWVLPMPTDARSATAFETAQVLVAEVRGGHAAPSDIARSVLDDIQARDGALNCFASLNPDDVIAQASALDQRLARGEDLGPLAGLPVSVKDLIVAKGHPTAFGSLTMQGNVIDLDAPVVERLRAAGAVMLG
;
A
#
# COMPACT_ATOMS: atom_id res chain seq x y z
N MET A 1 42.88 25.49 -12.30
CA MET A 1 43.27 24.84 -13.57
C MET A 1 42.76 23.40 -13.50
N LEU A 2 41.69 23.04 -14.21
CA LEU A 2 41.67 22.55 -15.61
C LEU A 2 42.68 21.38 -15.77
N ASN A 3 42.35 20.17 -16.22
CA ASN A 3 41.39 19.80 -17.26
C ASN A 3 41.05 18.28 -17.21
N TRP A 4 39.90 18.01 -17.79
CA TRP A 4 39.18 16.78 -18.10
C TRP A 4 39.70 16.19 -19.44
N SER A 5 39.78 14.86 -19.59
CA SER A 5 39.99 14.22 -20.90
C SER A 5 39.60 12.73 -20.95
N ARG A 6 38.41 12.50 -21.51
CA ARG A 6 38.00 11.45 -22.50
C ARG A 6 38.19 9.95 -22.22
N ARG A 7 37.06 9.24 -22.10
CA ARG A 7 36.68 8.06 -22.92
C ARG A 7 35.19 8.18 -23.26
N SER A 8 34.85 8.50 -24.51
CA SER A 8 34.46 7.58 -25.59
C SER A 8 33.01 7.11 -25.50
N SER A 9 32.20 7.84 -26.28
CA SER A 9 30.82 7.68 -26.72
C SER A 9 30.27 6.25 -26.87
N ILE A 10 29.13 6.02 -26.21
CA ILE A 10 28.07 5.13 -26.70
C ILE A 10 26.92 6.05 -27.15
N SER A 11 26.53 5.93 -28.41
CA SER A 11 25.45 6.72 -29.02
C SER A 11 24.09 6.19 -28.55
N PRO A 12 23.17 7.01 -28.00
CA PRO A 12 21.79 6.60 -27.84
C PRO A 12 21.08 6.75 -29.18
N ALA A 13 20.60 5.61 -29.69
CA ALA A 13 19.64 5.57 -30.78
C ALA A 13 18.40 6.41 -30.42
N THR A 14 18.00 7.23 -31.38
CA THR A 14 16.75 7.97 -31.47
C THR A 14 15.53 7.12 -31.10
N MET A 15 14.75 7.57 -30.11
CA MET A 15 13.30 7.35 -30.07
C MET A 15 12.59 8.63 -29.68
N GLY A 16 11.58 8.96 -30.47
CA GLY A 16 11.01 10.29 -30.61
C GLY A 16 10.40 10.87 -29.35
N GLY A 17 10.77 12.13 -29.06
CA GLY A 17 10.08 12.97 -28.11
C GLY A 17 8.65 13.25 -28.59
N ALA A 18 7.70 12.42 -28.13
CA ALA A 18 6.30 12.77 -28.20
C ALA A 18 6.07 13.95 -27.25
N ARG A 19 5.99 15.17 -27.81
CA ARG A 19 5.41 16.34 -27.12
C ARG A 19 3.95 16.00 -26.80
N ARG A 20 3.69 15.44 -25.62
CA ARG A 20 2.34 15.02 -25.22
C ARG A 20 1.57 16.23 -24.68
N ARG A 21 0.43 16.49 -25.29
CA ARG A 21 -0.47 17.61 -24.98
C ARG A 21 -0.97 17.47 -23.55
N LEU A 22 -0.83 18.54 -22.77
CA LEU A 22 -1.55 18.73 -21.52
C LEU A 22 -3.04 18.83 -21.86
N TRP A 23 -3.85 17.90 -21.37
CA TRP A 23 -5.31 18.04 -21.39
C TRP A 23 -5.81 18.51 -20.04
N LYS A 24 -6.46 19.68 -20.04
CA LYS A 24 -7.18 20.21 -18.89
C LYS A 24 -8.54 19.52 -18.78
N ARG A 25 -8.75 18.74 -17.72
CA ARG A 25 -10.08 18.44 -17.18
C ARG A 25 -10.18 19.13 -15.82
N GLY A 26 -10.76 20.33 -15.78
CA GLY A 26 -10.99 21.07 -14.55
C GLY A 26 -9.72 21.56 -13.83
N ARG A 27 -9.90 22.00 -12.57
CA ARG A 27 -8.96 22.76 -11.74
C ARG A 27 -7.97 21.86 -10.96
N PHE A 28 -7.57 20.73 -11.53
CA PHE A 28 -6.53 19.87 -10.96
C PHE A 28 -5.64 19.34 -12.08
N TRP A 29 -4.33 19.49 -11.91
CA TRP A 29 -3.35 18.88 -12.79
C TRP A 29 -3.32 17.38 -12.52
N VAL A 30 -3.82 16.57 -13.46
CA VAL A 30 -3.55 15.13 -13.44
C VAL A 30 -2.13 14.95 -14.00
N LEU A 31 -1.15 14.90 -13.10
CA LEU A 31 0.21 14.53 -13.48
C LEU A 31 0.20 13.06 -13.93
N PRO A 32 0.78 12.73 -15.10
CA PRO A 32 1.00 11.33 -15.46
C PRO A 32 1.93 10.73 -14.42
N MET A 33 1.40 9.80 -13.63
CA MET A 33 2.17 9.10 -12.59
C MET A 33 3.24 8.22 -13.24
N PRO A 34 4.46 8.17 -12.67
CA PRO A 34 5.55 7.37 -13.24
C PRO A 34 5.13 5.89 -13.34
N THR A 35 5.28 5.32 -14.53
CA THR A 35 5.08 3.91 -14.84
C THR A 35 6.35 3.13 -14.51
N ASP A 36 6.66 3.02 -13.22
CA ASP A 36 7.53 1.95 -12.76
C ASP A 36 6.76 0.61 -12.84
N ALA A 37 7.44 -0.53 -12.72
CA ALA A 37 6.83 -1.85 -12.57
C ALA A 37 5.85 -1.82 -11.39
N ARG A 38 4.57 -1.63 -11.71
CA ARG A 38 3.47 -1.58 -10.76
C ARG A 38 2.99 -2.99 -10.51
N SER A 39 2.74 -3.34 -9.25
CA SER A 39 1.98 -4.55 -8.94
C SER A 39 0.57 -4.45 -9.53
N ALA A 40 -0.08 -5.59 -9.79
CA ALA A 40 -1.43 -5.62 -10.35
C ALA A 40 -2.47 -4.96 -9.41
N THR A 41 -2.17 -4.86 -8.12
CA THR A 41 -3.02 -4.21 -7.11
C THR A 41 -2.75 -2.70 -6.98
N ALA A 42 -1.59 -2.22 -7.41
CA ALA A 42 -1.22 -0.82 -7.25
C ALA A 42 -2.16 0.09 -8.04
N PHE A 43 -2.75 1.07 -7.33
CA PHE A 43 -3.70 2.07 -7.85
C PHE A 43 -5.07 1.55 -8.28
N GLU A 44 -5.39 0.28 -8.00
CA GLU A 44 -6.77 -0.17 -8.11
C GLU A 44 -7.67 0.49 -7.08
N THR A 45 -8.94 0.64 -7.44
CA THR A 45 -9.90 1.22 -6.50
C THR A 45 -10.28 0.20 -5.43
N ALA A 46 -10.57 0.68 -4.21
CA ALA A 46 -11.07 -0.17 -3.14
C ALA A 46 -12.33 -0.95 -3.55
N GLN A 47 -13.19 -0.35 -4.37
CA GLN A 47 -14.40 -1.00 -4.88
C GLN A 47 -14.09 -2.22 -5.75
N VAL A 48 -13.10 -2.11 -6.62
CA VAL A 48 -12.66 -3.22 -7.49
C VAL A 48 -12.05 -4.34 -6.64
N LEU A 49 -11.10 -4.02 -5.76
CA LEU A 49 -10.44 -5.03 -4.93
C LEU A 49 -11.44 -5.81 -4.05
N VAL A 50 -12.37 -5.09 -3.41
CA VAL A 50 -13.43 -5.74 -2.60
C VAL A 50 -14.35 -6.59 -3.48
N ALA A 51 -14.69 -6.14 -4.69
CA ALA A 51 -15.52 -6.93 -5.61
C ALA A 51 -14.83 -8.23 -6.05
N GLU A 52 -13.53 -8.18 -6.36
CA GLU A 52 -12.74 -9.36 -6.72
C GLU A 52 -12.65 -10.37 -5.58
N VAL A 53 -12.44 -9.90 -4.34
CA VAL A 53 -12.44 -10.77 -3.15
C VAL A 53 -13.80 -11.40 -2.92
N ARG A 54 -14.87 -10.60 -2.93
CA ARG A 54 -16.24 -11.10 -2.70
C ARG A 54 -16.74 -12.01 -3.81
N GLY A 55 -16.25 -11.83 -5.03
CA GLY A 55 -16.49 -12.72 -6.17
C GLY A 55 -15.67 -14.02 -6.12
N GLY A 56 -14.70 -14.13 -5.21
CA GLY A 56 -13.79 -15.28 -5.13
C GLY A 56 -12.75 -15.31 -6.25
N HIS A 57 -12.56 -14.21 -6.97
CA HIS A 57 -11.57 -14.10 -8.06
C HIS A 57 -10.17 -13.76 -7.54
N ALA A 58 -10.08 -13.17 -6.34
CA ALA A 58 -8.82 -12.85 -5.68
C ALA A 58 -8.85 -13.29 -4.21
N ALA A 59 -7.75 -13.86 -3.74
CA ALA A 59 -7.56 -14.13 -2.32
C ALA A 59 -7.07 -12.86 -1.59
N PRO A 60 -7.65 -12.49 -0.43
CA PRO A 60 -7.09 -11.48 0.45
C PRO A 60 -5.57 -11.59 0.67
N SER A 61 -5.02 -12.80 0.84
CA SER A 61 -3.57 -12.95 1.04
C SER A 61 -2.73 -12.61 -0.18
N ASP A 62 -3.23 -12.82 -1.40
CA ASP A 62 -2.52 -12.45 -2.62
C ASP A 62 -2.49 -10.93 -2.79
N ILE A 63 -3.59 -10.25 -2.47
CA ILE A 63 -3.65 -8.78 -2.45
C ILE A 63 -2.67 -8.23 -1.40
N ALA A 64 -2.68 -8.80 -0.19
CA ALA A 64 -1.79 -8.39 0.88
C ALA A 64 -0.31 -8.56 0.52
N ARG A 65 0.08 -9.71 -0.07
CA ARG A 65 1.45 -9.95 -0.57
C ARG A 65 1.86 -8.92 -1.62
N SER A 66 0.99 -8.68 -2.60
CA SER A 66 1.24 -7.73 -3.68
C SER A 66 1.49 -6.30 -3.13
N VAL A 67 0.76 -5.89 -2.09
CA VAL A 67 1.00 -4.60 -1.42
C VAL A 67 2.28 -4.61 -0.58
N LEU A 68 2.59 -5.69 0.14
CA LEU A 68 3.83 -5.81 0.90
C LEU A 68 5.07 -5.79 -0.01
N ASP A 69 5.00 -6.38 -1.21
CA ASP A 69 6.06 -6.32 -2.21
C ASP A 69 6.31 -4.87 -2.68
N ASP A 70 5.24 -4.10 -2.90
CA ASP A 70 5.34 -2.67 -3.23
C ASP A 70 5.95 -1.86 -2.08
N ILE A 71 5.56 -2.15 -0.84
CA ILE A 71 6.12 -1.49 0.36
C ILE A 71 7.62 -1.82 0.46
N GLN A 72 7.99 -3.10 0.34
CA GLN A 72 9.39 -3.52 0.41
C GLN A 72 10.25 -2.83 -0.66
N ALA A 73 9.73 -2.66 -1.87
CA ALA A 73 10.47 -2.03 -2.96
C ALA A 73 10.63 -0.52 -2.82
N ARG A 74 9.72 0.17 -2.12
CA ARG A 74 9.59 1.64 -2.18
C ARG A 74 9.80 2.35 -0.84
N ASP A 75 9.39 1.71 0.26
CA ASP A 75 9.29 2.40 1.56
C ASP A 75 10.65 2.77 2.15
N GLY A 76 11.73 2.09 1.77
CA GLY A 76 13.09 2.49 2.16
C GLY A 76 13.47 3.90 1.70
N ALA A 77 12.90 4.39 0.60
CA ALA A 77 13.11 5.75 0.12
C ALA A 77 11.98 6.72 0.51
N LEU A 78 10.75 6.21 0.69
CA LEU A 78 9.56 7.02 0.96
C LEU A 78 9.29 7.23 2.46
N ASN A 79 9.70 6.29 3.31
CA ASN A 79 9.53 6.30 4.76
C ASN A 79 8.07 6.60 5.20
N CYS A 80 7.12 5.84 4.66
CA CYS A 80 5.69 6.00 4.87
C CYS A 80 5.17 5.30 6.13
N PHE A 81 5.80 4.20 6.56
CA PHE A 81 5.33 3.42 7.72
C PHE A 81 6.20 3.66 8.96
N ALA A 82 5.55 4.05 10.06
CA ALA A 82 6.22 4.14 11.37
C ALA A 82 6.39 2.76 12.03
N SER A 83 5.46 1.85 11.75
CA SER A 83 5.49 0.45 12.16
C SER A 83 4.84 -0.39 11.07
N LEU A 84 5.40 -1.56 10.77
CA LEU A 84 4.88 -2.52 9.81
C LEU A 84 5.21 -3.92 10.32
N ASN A 85 4.21 -4.81 10.33
CA ASN A 85 4.40 -6.22 10.68
C ASN A 85 3.90 -7.11 9.54
N PRO A 86 4.74 -7.44 8.55
CA PRO A 86 4.33 -8.22 7.38
C PRO A 86 3.71 -9.58 7.74
N ASP A 87 4.21 -10.24 8.79
CA ASP A 87 3.69 -11.55 9.22
C ASP A 87 2.26 -11.43 9.76
N ASP A 88 1.97 -10.39 10.54
CA ASP A 88 0.61 -10.11 11.02
C ASP A 88 -0.33 -9.74 9.87
N VAL A 89 0.12 -8.92 8.91
CA VAL A 89 -0.63 -8.58 7.69
C VAL A 89 -1.05 -9.85 6.94
N ILE A 90 -0.12 -10.77 6.72
CA ILE A 90 -0.40 -12.04 6.04
C ILE A 90 -1.32 -12.92 6.89
N ALA A 91 -1.11 -13.00 8.21
CA ALA A 91 -1.97 -13.78 9.09
C ALA A 91 -3.43 -13.28 9.08
N GLN A 92 -3.64 -11.96 9.13
CA GLN A 92 -4.95 -11.32 9.00
C GLN A 92 -5.61 -11.70 7.65
N ALA A 93 -4.87 -11.58 6.55
CA ALA A 93 -5.37 -11.88 5.21
C ALA A 93 -5.68 -13.37 5.02
N SER A 94 -4.82 -14.27 5.49
CA SER A 94 -5.05 -15.72 5.44
C SER A 94 -6.26 -16.15 6.29
N ALA A 95 -6.55 -15.47 7.40
CA ALA A 95 -7.78 -15.72 8.14
C ALA A 95 -9.03 -15.37 7.31
N LEU A 96 -8.96 -14.31 6.49
CA LEU A 96 -10.04 -13.96 5.55
C LEU A 96 -10.16 -14.96 4.40
N ASP A 97 -9.05 -15.48 3.86
CA ASP A 97 -9.08 -16.54 2.84
C ASP A 97 -9.86 -17.77 3.35
N GLN A 98 -9.60 -18.19 4.59
CA GLN A 98 -10.29 -19.33 5.19
C GLN A 98 -11.79 -19.09 5.37
N ARG A 99 -12.17 -17.87 5.76
CA ARG A 99 -13.58 -17.46 5.89
C ARG A 99 -14.26 -17.39 4.52
N LEU A 100 -13.56 -16.89 3.50
CA LEU A 100 -14.03 -16.84 2.11
C LEU A 100 -14.32 -18.26 1.59
N ALA A 101 -13.40 -19.19 1.81
CA ALA A 101 -13.54 -20.59 1.40
C ALA A 101 -14.74 -21.29 2.08
N ARG A 102 -15.16 -20.82 3.26
CA ARG A 102 -16.37 -21.29 3.96
C ARG A 102 -17.65 -20.57 3.53
N GLY A 103 -17.57 -19.61 2.62
CA GLY A 103 -18.71 -18.80 2.17
C GLY A 103 -19.25 -17.84 3.23
N GLU A 104 -18.43 -17.48 4.22
CA GLU A 104 -18.81 -16.51 5.25
C GLU A 104 -18.85 -15.08 4.69
N ASP A 105 -19.71 -14.24 5.28
CA ASP A 105 -19.65 -12.80 5.03
C ASP A 105 -18.38 -12.21 5.66
N LEU A 106 -17.52 -11.65 4.82
CA LEU A 106 -16.27 -11.01 5.23
C LEU A 106 -16.46 -9.54 5.64
N GLY A 107 -17.60 -8.95 5.30
CA GLY A 107 -17.89 -7.53 5.55
C GLY A 107 -17.62 -6.63 4.33
N PRO A 108 -17.97 -5.34 4.45
CA PRO A 108 -17.96 -4.40 3.32
C PRO A 108 -16.55 -3.99 2.86
N LEU A 109 -15.50 -4.24 3.64
CA LEU A 109 -14.10 -3.96 3.31
C LEU A 109 -13.27 -5.24 3.17
N ALA A 110 -13.91 -6.37 2.86
CA ALA A 110 -13.30 -7.69 2.73
C ALA A 110 -11.94 -7.67 2.04
N GLY A 111 -10.88 -8.02 2.78
CA GLY A 111 -9.52 -8.19 2.27
C GLY A 111 -8.82 -6.89 1.87
N LEU A 112 -9.44 -5.73 2.05
CA LEU A 112 -8.88 -4.45 1.63
C LEU A 112 -7.70 -4.05 2.53
N PRO A 113 -6.50 -3.84 1.98
CA PRO A 113 -5.37 -3.33 2.76
C PRO A 113 -5.58 -1.87 3.15
N VAL A 114 -5.38 -1.55 4.42
CA VAL A 114 -5.55 -0.20 4.97
C VAL A 114 -4.39 0.10 5.92
N SER A 115 -3.82 1.30 5.81
CA SER A 115 -2.89 1.84 6.81
C SER A 115 -3.61 2.77 7.79
N VAL A 116 -3.11 2.81 9.03
CA VAL A 116 -3.63 3.63 10.11
C VAL A 116 -2.56 4.65 10.48
N LYS A 117 -2.94 5.92 10.58
CA LYS A 117 -1.98 6.96 10.96
C LYS A 117 -1.49 6.72 12.39
N ASP A 118 -0.18 6.92 12.63
CA ASP A 118 0.48 6.90 13.96
C ASP A 118 0.04 8.06 14.89
N LEU A 119 -1.26 8.23 15.01
CA LEU A 119 -2.00 9.07 15.95
C LEU A 119 -3.25 8.34 16.46
N ILE A 120 -3.54 7.17 15.89
CA ILE A 120 -4.70 6.33 16.16
C ILE A 120 -4.17 5.01 16.68
N VAL A 121 -4.61 4.62 17.87
CA VAL A 121 -4.15 3.40 18.51
C VAL A 121 -4.67 2.18 17.74
N ALA A 122 -3.76 1.27 17.43
CA ALA A 122 -4.07 -0.04 16.86
C ALA A 122 -3.35 -1.12 17.68
N LYS A 123 -4.13 -2.03 18.27
CA LYS A 123 -3.61 -3.15 19.05
C LYS A 123 -2.67 -3.98 18.18
N GLY A 124 -1.53 -4.36 18.76
CA GLY A 124 -0.47 -5.10 18.08
C GLY A 124 0.58 -4.23 17.37
N HIS A 125 0.35 -2.91 17.26
CA HIS A 125 1.32 -1.96 16.73
C HIS A 125 1.70 -0.92 17.80
N PRO A 126 2.98 -0.51 17.90
CA PRO A 126 3.35 0.64 18.71
C PRO A 126 2.73 1.91 18.14
N THR A 127 2.31 2.83 19.01
CA THR A 127 1.80 4.14 18.63
C THR A 127 2.65 5.23 19.28
N ALA A 128 3.48 5.91 18.49
CA ALA A 128 4.41 6.93 18.95
C ALA A 128 3.83 8.34 18.86
N PHE A 129 2.63 8.51 18.30
CA PHE A 129 2.01 9.83 18.12
C PHE A 129 2.90 10.81 17.32
N GLY A 130 3.79 10.31 16.47
CA GLY A 130 4.80 11.10 15.79
C GLY A 130 5.86 11.73 16.70
N SER A 131 6.05 11.22 17.93
CA SER A 131 7.02 11.74 18.91
C SER A 131 8.06 10.69 19.32
N LEU A 132 9.34 11.09 19.33
CA LEU A 132 10.44 10.26 19.84
C LEU A 132 10.30 9.93 21.33
N THR A 133 9.65 10.77 22.13
CA THR A 133 9.43 10.50 23.55
C THR A 133 8.45 9.36 23.81
N MET A 134 7.64 9.02 22.80
CA MET A 134 6.63 7.98 22.85
C MET A 134 7.03 6.77 21.99
N GLN A 135 8.28 6.72 21.53
CA GLN A 135 8.76 5.64 20.67
C GLN A 135 8.66 4.29 21.40
N GLY A 136 8.09 3.28 20.73
CA GLY A 136 7.86 1.96 21.33
C GLY A 136 6.69 1.90 22.33
N ASN A 137 5.88 2.95 22.44
CA ASN A 137 4.68 2.94 23.28
C ASN A 137 3.65 1.94 22.75
N VAL A 138 3.39 0.88 23.52
CA VAL A 138 2.43 -0.18 23.18
C VAL A 138 1.17 0.01 24.00
N ILE A 139 0.04 0.12 23.33
CA ILE A 139 -1.28 0.24 23.96
C ILE A 139 -2.11 -0.95 23.52
N ASP A 140 -2.54 -1.78 24.47
CA ASP A 140 -3.22 -3.06 24.19
C ASP A 140 -4.74 -2.89 23.95
N LEU A 141 -5.12 -1.96 23.07
CA LEU A 141 -6.50 -1.75 22.63
C LEU A 141 -6.53 -1.20 21.21
N ASP A 142 -7.63 -1.44 20.50
CA ASP A 142 -7.91 -0.74 19.26
C ASP A 142 -8.68 0.54 19.54
N ALA A 143 -8.36 1.62 18.82
CA ALA A 143 -9.24 2.77 18.77
C ALA A 143 -10.57 2.38 18.08
N PRO A 144 -11.71 3.03 18.39
CA PRO A 144 -13.01 2.62 17.85
C PRO A 144 -13.09 2.60 16.31
N VAL A 145 -12.25 3.36 15.61
CA VAL A 145 -12.17 3.32 14.13
C VAL A 145 -11.46 2.05 13.64
N VAL A 146 -10.41 1.61 14.34
CA VAL A 146 -9.65 0.39 14.01
C VAL A 146 -10.51 -0.84 14.26
N GLU A 147 -11.22 -0.89 15.40
CA GLU A 147 -12.19 -1.95 15.69
C GLU A 147 -13.20 -2.11 14.54
N ARG A 148 -13.75 -1.00 14.05
CA ARG A 148 -14.73 -1.00 12.96
C ARG A 148 -14.13 -1.41 11.62
N LEU A 149 -12.90 -1.00 11.31
CA LEU A 149 -12.20 -1.42 10.10
C LEU A 149 -11.95 -2.94 10.11
N ARG A 150 -11.47 -3.48 11.23
CA ARG A 150 -11.27 -4.94 11.40
C ARG A 150 -12.59 -5.70 11.29
N ALA A 151 -13.64 -5.23 11.97
CA ALA A 151 -14.97 -5.83 11.90
C ALA A 151 -15.56 -5.79 10.47
N ALA A 152 -15.20 -4.77 9.68
CA ALA A 152 -15.59 -4.66 8.28
C ALA A 152 -14.78 -5.54 7.32
N GLY A 153 -13.78 -6.28 7.81
CA GLY A 153 -12.96 -7.20 7.02
C GLY A 153 -11.72 -6.59 6.39
N ALA A 154 -11.31 -5.40 6.79
CA ALA A 154 -10.09 -4.78 6.30
C ALA A 154 -8.84 -5.45 6.89
N VAL A 155 -7.76 -5.46 6.12
CA VAL A 155 -6.43 -5.94 6.53
C VAL A 155 -5.57 -4.75 6.92
N MET A 156 -5.16 -4.68 8.19
CA MET A 156 -4.34 -3.57 8.69
C MET A 156 -2.89 -3.79 8.33
N LEU A 157 -2.29 -2.85 7.58
CA LEU A 157 -0.88 -2.86 7.20
C LEU A 157 0.01 -2.44 8.37
N GLY A 158 -0.28 -1.28 8.93
CA GLY A 158 0.47 -0.62 9.99
C GLY A 158 0.00 0.80 10.23
#